data_AF-A0A925I239-F1
#
_entry.id   AF-A0A925I239-F1
#
_cell.length_a   1.000
_cell.length_b   1.000
_cell.length_c   1.000
_cell.angle_alpha   90.00
_cell.angle_beta   90.00
_cell.angle_gamma   90.00
#
_symmetry.space_group_name_H-M   'P 1'
#
loop_
_entity.id
_entity.type
_entity.pdbx_description
1 polymer ?
#
loop_
_entity_poly.entity_id
_entity_poly.type
_entity_poly.pdbx_seq_one_letter_code
_entity_poly.pdbx_strand_id
1 'polypeptide(L)'
;MATEKQTKKIVEQFEAAQNSLVLQSSDFSLETLAKMVEQEAIDAAPLYQRRERWTHEAQSLLIESFLLNVPVPPVYLAEDDFGTYSVIDGKQRITAISQFMRDKFKLKGLKEFPGLEGAHFKDLPRELKNALSIRPYIRVVTLLKQTSPELKYEVFTRLNSGGEPLLAQEIRNALYRGKLNDDIIASSGAPFLSQQLKINTKKETAYTTMQDVELVLRFLTLESTWGEFSGDMRRSMDKFMENKVGIDQCKKTSNHFPTSK
;
A
#
# COMPACT_ATOMS: atom_id res chain seq x y z
N MET A 1 17.85 3.70 39.76
CA MET A 1 16.55 2.99 39.68
C MET A 1 15.49 4.02 39.35
N ALA A 2 14.57 3.74 38.44
CA ALA A 2 13.47 4.67 38.13
C ALA A 2 12.60 4.88 39.38
N THR A 3 12.12 6.11 39.60
CA THR A 3 11.24 6.42 40.74
C THR A 3 9.88 5.73 40.57
N GLU A 4 9.16 5.46 41.66
CA GLU A 4 7.84 4.80 41.62
C GLU A 4 6.84 5.52 40.68
N LYS A 5 6.87 6.86 40.67
CA LYS A 5 6.12 7.71 39.73
C LYS A 5 6.53 7.50 38.27
N GLN A 6 7.83 7.31 38.03
CA GLN A 6 8.38 7.06 36.70
C GLN A 6 8.04 5.65 36.21
N THR A 7 8.08 4.65 37.09
CA THR A 7 7.62 3.29 36.82
C THR A 7 6.14 3.26 36.46
N LYS A 8 5.28 3.93 37.25
CA LYS A 8 3.84 4.01 36.96
C LYS A 8 3.57 4.63 35.59
N LYS A 9 4.25 5.73 35.26
CA LYS A 9 4.12 6.38 33.95
C LYS A 9 4.55 5.47 32.79
N ILE A 10 5.60 4.67 32.97
CA ILE A 10 6.07 3.71 31.95
C ILE A 10 5.01 2.62 31.72
N VAL A 11 4.41 2.10 32.79
CA VAL A 11 3.35 1.07 32.70
C VAL A 11 2.11 1.64 32.00
N GLU A 12 1.66 2.84 32.37
CA GLU A 12 0.54 3.52 31.70
C GLU A 12 0.81 3.73 30.20
N GLN A 13 2.03 4.11 29.83
CA GLN A 13 2.44 4.25 28.42
C GLN A 13 2.44 2.90 27.69
N PHE A 14 2.91 1.83 28.34
CA PHE A 14 2.90 0.48 27.78
C PHE A 14 1.46 -0.01 27.52
N GLU A 15 0.57 0.14 28.50
CA GLU A 15 -0.84 -0.27 28.37
C GLU A 15 -1.56 0.51 27.27
N ALA A 16 -1.35 1.82 27.19
CA ALA A 16 -1.90 2.64 26.11
C ALA A 16 -1.39 2.20 24.73
N ALA A 17 -0.12 1.82 24.61
CA ALA A 17 0.45 1.31 23.37
C ALA A 17 -0.09 -0.07 22.98
N GLN A 18 -0.32 -0.98 23.93
CA GLN A 18 -0.90 -2.29 23.65
C GLN A 18 -2.37 -2.21 23.25
N ASN A 19 -3.15 -1.35 23.89
CA ASN A 19 -4.59 -1.22 23.63
C ASN A 19 -4.93 -0.48 22.33
N SER A 20 -3.97 0.27 21.76
CA SER A 20 -4.19 1.08 20.56
C SER A 20 -3.95 0.33 19.24
N LEU A 21 -3.24 -0.81 19.28
CA LEU A 21 -2.96 -1.64 18.10
C LEU A 21 -3.86 -2.86 18.08
N VAL A 22 -4.85 -2.86 17.18
CA VAL A 22 -5.76 -4.02 17.04
C VAL A 22 -5.37 -4.80 15.78
N LEU A 23 -4.85 -6.01 15.98
CA LEU A 23 -4.40 -6.90 14.92
C LEU A 23 -5.30 -8.12 14.79
N GLN A 24 -5.54 -8.55 13.56
CA GLN A 24 -6.11 -9.84 13.24
C GLN A 24 -5.14 -10.63 12.36
N SER A 25 -4.93 -11.90 12.67
CA SER A 25 -4.14 -12.81 11.82
C SER A 25 -5.06 -13.83 11.16
N SER A 26 -4.80 -14.13 9.89
CA SER A 26 -5.52 -15.15 9.12
C SER A 26 -4.57 -15.79 8.10
N ASP A 27 -4.90 -16.98 7.62
CA ASP A 27 -4.14 -17.67 6.57
C ASP A 27 -4.99 -17.74 5.30
N PHE A 28 -4.53 -17.11 4.22
CA PHE A 28 -5.27 -17.07 2.95
C PHE A 28 -4.58 -17.93 1.90
N SER A 29 -5.36 -18.70 1.15
CA SER A 29 -4.86 -19.38 -0.04
C SER A 29 -4.54 -18.36 -1.14
N LEU A 30 -3.75 -18.79 -2.13
CA LEU A 30 -3.43 -17.97 -3.30
C LEU A 30 -4.70 -17.56 -4.07
N GLU A 31 -5.68 -18.46 -4.19
CA GLU A 31 -6.96 -18.17 -4.85
C GLU A 31 -7.78 -17.14 -4.06
N THR A 32 -7.81 -17.21 -2.73
CA THR A 32 -8.50 -16.22 -1.90
C THR A 32 -7.88 -14.83 -2.06
N LEU A 33 -6.55 -14.74 -2.02
CA LEU A 33 -5.84 -13.48 -2.25
C LEU A 33 -6.12 -12.93 -3.65
N ALA A 34 -6.05 -13.77 -4.68
CA ALA A 34 -6.34 -13.37 -6.05
C ALA A 34 -7.77 -12.83 -6.22
N LYS A 35 -8.76 -13.50 -5.59
CA LYS A 35 -10.16 -13.05 -5.59
C LYS A 35 -10.35 -11.73 -4.87
N MET A 36 -9.73 -11.53 -3.71
CA MET A 36 -9.83 -10.26 -2.97
C MET A 36 -9.27 -9.09 -3.77
N VAL A 37 -8.20 -9.30 -4.54
CA VAL A 37 -7.66 -8.27 -5.44
C VAL A 37 -8.61 -8.02 -6.62
N GLU A 38 -9.13 -9.07 -7.24
CA GLU A 38 -10.07 -8.97 -8.37
C GLU A 38 -11.39 -8.27 -7.99
N GLN A 39 -11.85 -8.46 -6.75
CA GLN A 39 -13.03 -7.81 -6.19
C GLN A 39 -12.76 -6.39 -5.67
N GLU A 40 -11.55 -5.87 -5.85
CA GLU A 40 -11.12 -4.56 -5.33
C GLU A 40 -11.22 -4.45 -3.79
N ALA A 41 -11.35 -5.58 -3.10
CA ALA A 41 -11.35 -5.65 -1.64
C ALA A 41 -9.94 -5.39 -1.09
N ILE A 42 -8.90 -5.89 -1.77
CA ILE A 42 -7.52 -5.47 -1.56
C ILE A 42 -7.15 -4.56 -2.70
N ASP A 43 -6.91 -3.29 -2.40
CA ASP A 43 -6.34 -2.39 -3.38
C ASP A 43 -4.84 -2.67 -3.53
N ALA A 44 -4.54 -3.62 -4.42
CA ALA A 44 -3.18 -3.98 -4.81
C ALA A 44 -2.59 -3.04 -5.88
N ALA A 45 -3.36 -2.09 -6.41
CA ALA A 45 -2.93 -1.13 -7.42
C ALA A 45 -3.37 0.31 -7.11
N PRO A 46 -3.10 0.87 -5.92
CA PRO A 46 -3.40 2.26 -5.69
C PRO A 46 -2.55 3.11 -6.63
N LEU A 47 -3.16 4.12 -7.28
CA LEU A 47 -2.50 5.07 -8.21
C LEU A 47 -1.21 5.70 -7.64
N TYR A 48 -1.04 5.59 -6.33
CA TYR A 48 -0.12 6.35 -5.50
C TYR A 48 0.95 5.56 -4.76
N GLN A 49 1.12 4.26 -5.00
CA GLN A 49 2.23 3.49 -4.44
C GLN A 49 2.95 2.64 -5.49
N ARG A 50 4.29 2.70 -5.48
CA ARG A 50 5.28 2.02 -6.35
C ARG A 50 4.74 1.48 -7.67
N ARG A 51 5.09 2.19 -8.76
CA ARG A 51 5.26 1.62 -10.10
C ARG A 51 5.97 0.28 -9.97
N GLU A 52 5.45 -0.75 -10.62
CA GLU A 52 5.86 -2.14 -10.45
C GLU A 52 7.39 -2.27 -10.40
N ARG A 53 7.91 -2.81 -9.29
CA ARG A 53 9.35 -2.96 -9.07
C ARG A 53 9.83 -4.38 -9.34
N TRP A 54 8.96 -5.39 -9.21
CA TRP A 54 9.34 -6.76 -9.54
C TRP A 54 9.27 -7.02 -11.04
N THR A 55 10.39 -7.47 -11.60
CA THR A 55 10.42 -8.02 -12.95
C THR A 55 9.62 -9.32 -13.00
N HIS A 56 9.20 -9.75 -14.20
CA HIS A 56 8.50 -11.03 -14.36
C HIS A 56 9.33 -12.22 -13.83
N GLU A 57 10.65 -12.14 -13.87
CA GLU A 57 11.53 -13.16 -13.27
C GLU A 57 11.37 -13.20 -11.75
N ALA A 58 11.37 -12.05 -11.06
CA ALA A 58 11.15 -12.00 -9.61
C ALA A 58 9.75 -12.51 -9.22
N GLN A 59 8.72 -12.17 -10.00
CA GLN A 59 7.37 -12.70 -9.81
C GLN A 59 7.33 -14.23 -10.01
N SER A 60 8.03 -14.75 -11.02
CA SER A 60 8.08 -16.19 -11.32
C SER A 60 8.77 -16.98 -10.21
N LEU A 61 9.85 -16.45 -9.62
CA LEU A 61 10.54 -17.09 -8.49
C LEU A 61 9.67 -17.18 -7.22
N LEU A 62 8.73 -16.23 -7.03
CA LEU A 62 7.75 -16.36 -5.97
C LEU A 62 6.80 -17.54 -6.23
N ILE A 63 6.33 -17.71 -7.47
CA ILE A 63 5.48 -18.86 -7.83
C ILE A 63 6.24 -20.18 -7.66
N GLU A 64 7.51 -20.21 -8.07
CA GLU A 64 8.40 -21.36 -7.84
C GLU A 64 8.53 -21.70 -6.36
N SER A 65 8.63 -20.68 -5.49
CA SER A 65 8.68 -20.88 -4.04
C SER A 65 7.44 -21.61 -3.50
N PHE A 66 6.25 -21.29 -4.01
CA PHE A 66 5.02 -22.02 -3.64
C PHE A 66 5.00 -23.45 -4.15
N LEU A 67 5.49 -23.71 -5.37
CA LEU A 67 5.62 -25.06 -5.90
C LEU A 67 6.57 -25.93 -5.06
N LEU A 68 7.62 -25.32 -4.51
CA LEU A 68 8.61 -25.97 -3.64
C LEU A 68 8.17 -26.07 -2.17
N ASN A 69 7.01 -25.51 -1.80
CA ASN A 69 6.59 -25.32 -0.40
C ASN A 69 7.61 -24.56 0.46
N VAL A 70 8.34 -23.62 -0.14
CA VAL A 70 9.24 -22.72 0.59
C VAL A 70 8.40 -21.71 1.39
N PRO A 71 8.69 -21.48 2.68
CA PRO A 71 7.98 -20.48 3.47
C PRO A 71 8.08 -19.08 2.87
N VAL A 72 6.92 -18.45 2.64
CA VAL A 72 6.84 -17.07 2.14
C VAL A 72 6.48 -16.13 3.29
N PRO A 73 7.16 -14.96 3.43
CA PRO A 73 6.87 -14.01 4.49
C PRO A 73 5.41 -13.56 4.52
N PRO A 74 4.87 -13.24 5.71
CA PRO A 74 3.51 -12.72 5.85
C PRO A 74 3.27 -11.48 4.99
N VAL A 75 2.01 -11.21 4.67
CA VAL A 75 1.57 -9.93 4.11
C VAL A 75 0.85 -9.15 5.19
N TYR A 76 1.01 -7.83 5.17
CA TYR A 76 0.42 -6.94 6.15
C TYR A 76 -0.60 -6.05 5.46
N LEU A 77 -1.82 -6.00 5.99
CA LEU A 77 -2.92 -5.19 5.48
C LEU A 77 -3.37 -4.18 6.54
N ALA A 78 -3.91 -3.06 6.12
CA ALA A 78 -4.68 -2.15 6.95
C ALA A 78 -6.13 -2.17 6.45
N GLU A 79 -7.08 -2.38 7.36
CA GLU A 79 -8.49 -2.21 7.05
C GLU A 79 -8.81 -0.71 6.97
N ASP A 80 -9.27 -0.27 5.81
CA ASP A 80 -9.64 1.13 5.54
C ASP A 80 -11.11 1.36 5.88
N ASP A 81 -11.98 0.46 5.40
CA ASP A 81 -13.38 0.37 5.75
C ASP A 81 -13.82 -1.11 5.81
N PHE A 82 -15.07 -1.37 6.17
CA PHE A 82 -15.58 -2.73 6.31
C PHE A 82 -15.40 -3.55 5.02
N GLY A 83 -14.42 -4.46 5.03
CA GLY A 83 -14.10 -5.34 3.90
C GLY A 83 -13.20 -4.72 2.82
N THR A 84 -12.66 -3.52 3.03
CA THR A 84 -11.68 -2.89 2.12
C THR A 84 -10.33 -2.73 2.81
N TYR A 85 -9.27 -3.10 2.09
CA TYR A 85 -7.93 -3.27 2.65
C TYR A 85 -6.86 -2.57 1.82
N SER A 86 -6.01 -1.83 2.51
CA SER A 86 -4.75 -1.30 2.04
C SER A 86 -3.61 -2.26 2.29
N VAL A 87 -2.69 -2.41 1.33
CA VAL A 87 -1.47 -3.19 1.56
C VAL A 87 -0.43 -2.34 2.30
N ILE A 88 0.06 -2.84 3.44
CA ILE A 88 1.16 -2.26 4.24
C ILE A 88 2.51 -2.81 3.79
N ASP A 89 2.57 -4.14 3.67
CA ASP A 89 3.73 -4.87 3.18
C ASP A 89 3.27 -6.09 2.37
N GLY A 90 4.07 -6.47 1.38
CA GLY A 90 3.80 -7.61 0.53
C GLY A 90 3.05 -7.30 -0.75
N LYS A 91 2.97 -6.02 -1.16
CA LYS A 91 2.34 -5.59 -2.41
C LYS A 91 2.80 -6.42 -3.61
N GLN A 92 4.12 -6.52 -3.82
CA GLN A 92 4.67 -7.26 -4.95
C GLN A 92 4.30 -8.75 -4.90
N ARG A 93 4.20 -9.35 -3.69
CA ARG A 93 3.77 -10.73 -3.51
C ARG A 93 2.31 -10.90 -3.92
N ILE A 94 1.42 -10.07 -3.36
CA ILE A 94 -0.02 -10.10 -3.67
C ILE A 94 -0.27 -9.88 -5.17
N THR A 95 0.41 -8.89 -5.77
CA THR A 95 0.32 -8.60 -7.20
C THR A 95 0.78 -9.79 -8.05
N ALA A 96 1.95 -10.36 -7.77
CA ALA A 96 2.47 -11.52 -8.52
C ALA A 96 1.53 -12.73 -8.43
N ILE A 97 0.99 -13.00 -7.23
CA ILE A 97 0.02 -14.08 -7.02
C ILE A 97 -1.25 -13.84 -7.84
N SER A 98 -1.87 -12.66 -7.69
CA SER A 98 -3.09 -12.31 -8.41
C SER A 98 -2.89 -12.36 -9.93
N GLN A 99 -1.81 -11.76 -10.44
CA GLN A 99 -1.49 -11.74 -11.86
C GLN A 99 -1.25 -13.15 -12.42
N PHE A 100 -0.50 -14.00 -11.72
CA PHE A 100 -0.26 -15.37 -12.20
C PHE A 100 -1.54 -16.21 -12.21
N MET A 101 -2.30 -16.19 -11.11
CA MET A 101 -3.56 -16.94 -10.97
C MET A 101 -4.64 -16.50 -11.99
N ARG A 102 -4.46 -15.33 -12.62
CA ARG A 102 -5.34 -14.77 -13.67
C ARG A 102 -4.66 -14.72 -15.05
N ASP A 103 -3.65 -15.54 -15.29
CA ASP A 103 -2.96 -15.70 -16.57
C ASP A 103 -2.40 -14.40 -17.17
N LYS A 104 -1.97 -13.44 -16.33
CA LYS A 104 -1.48 -12.13 -16.79
C LYS A 104 0.00 -12.13 -17.19
N PHE A 105 0.77 -13.12 -16.76
CA PHE A 105 2.15 -13.32 -17.21
C PHE A 105 2.53 -14.79 -17.30
N LYS A 106 3.62 -15.05 -18.01
CA LYS A 106 4.23 -16.38 -18.18
C LYS A 106 5.41 -16.54 -17.23
N LEU A 107 5.57 -17.72 -16.65
CA LEU A 107 6.73 -18.01 -15.83
C LEU A 107 8.02 -17.85 -16.63
N LYS A 108 9.02 -17.23 -16.02
CA LYS A 108 10.34 -17.02 -16.61
C LYS A 108 11.45 -17.07 -15.58
N GLY A 109 12.59 -17.66 -15.95
CA GLY A 109 13.79 -17.69 -15.10
C GLY A 109 13.64 -18.64 -13.91
N LEU A 110 12.86 -19.72 -14.09
CA LEU A 110 12.71 -20.78 -13.10
C LEU A 110 14.02 -21.58 -12.95
N LYS A 111 14.34 -22.00 -11.72
CA LYS A 111 15.57 -22.77 -11.43
C LYS A 111 15.30 -24.25 -11.25
N GLU A 112 14.28 -24.58 -10.46
CA GLU A 112 13.94 -25.95 -10.07
C GLU A 112 12.89 -26.56 -11.02
N PHE A 113 12.07 -25.73 -11.68
CA PHE A 113 11.06 -26.16 -12.63
C PHE A 113 11.24 -25.59 -14.04
N PRO A 114 12.39 -25.80 -14.72
CA PRO A 114 12.62 -25.25 -16.06
C PRO A 114 11.61 -25.73 -17.12
N GLY A 115 10.95 -26.88 -16.89
CA GLY A 115 9.89 -27.39 -17.76
C GLY A 115 8.59 -26.58 -17.73
N LEU A 116 8.43 -25.65 -16.78
CA LEU A 116 7.29 -24.74 -16.69
C LEU A 116 7.59 -23.35 -17.29
N GLU A 117 8.78 -23.15 -17.83
CA GLU A 117 9.16 -21.90 -18.49
C GLU A 117 8.17 -21.55 -19.61
N GLY A 118 7.67 -20.32 -19.63
CA GLY A 118 6.70 -19.85 -20.61
C GLY A 118 5.24 -20.25 -20.33
N ALA A 119 4.95 -20.99 -19.27
CA ALA A 119 3.59 -21.39 -18.91
C ALA A 119 2.83 -20.27 -18.18
N HIS A 120 1.54 -20.10 -18.50
CA HIS A 120 0.60 -19.42 -17.59
C HIS A 120 0.00 -20.42 -16.60
N PHE A 121 -0.79 -19.94 -15.65
CA PHE A 121 -1.47 -20.78 -14.68
C PHE A 121 -2.39 -21.81 -15.35
N LYS A 122 -3.15 -21.44 -16.38
CA LYS A 122 -4.03 -22.35 -17.13
C LYS A 122 -3.27 -23.49 -17.81
N ASP A 123 -2.02 -23.24 -18.20
CA ASP A 123 -1.16 -24.18 -18.93
C ASP A 123 -0.54 -25.24 -18.02
N LEU A 124 -0.60 -25.05 -16.68
CA LEU A 124 -0.07 -26.01 -15.72
C LEU A 124 -0.85 -27.34 -15.73
N PRO A 125 -0.17 -28.47 -15.45
CA PRO A 125 -0.84 -29.75 -15.14
C PRO A 125 -1.89 -29.59 -14.06
N ARG A 126 -2.95 -30.40 -14.12
CA ARG A 126 -4.09 -30.32 -13.18
C ARG A 126 -3.62 -30.47 -11.72
N GLU A 127 -2.66 -31.34 -11.49
CA GLU A 127 -2.05 -31.61 -10.19
C GLU A 127 -1.39 -30.36 -9.63
N LEU A 128 -0.65 -29.61 -10.46
CA LEU A 128 0.03 -28.38 -10.04
C LEU A 128 -0.94 -27.21 -9.86
N LYS A 129 -1.97 -27.09 -10.70
CA LYS A 129 -3.05 -26.11 -10.50
C LYS A 129 -3.75 -26.32 -9.17
N ASN A 130 -4.10 -27.57 -8.87
CA ASN A 130 -4.73 -27.94 -7.60
C ASN A 130 -3.79 -27.68 -6.42
N ALA A 131 -2.50 -28.05 -6.56
CA ALA A 131 -1.50 -27.81 -5.53
C ALA A 131 -1.40 -26.33 -5.18
N LEU A 132 -1.24 -25.45 -6.19
CA LEU A 132 -1.15 -24.00 -5.99
C LEU A 132 -2.45 -23.36 -5.49
N SER A 133 -3.62 -23.89 -5.87
CA SER A 133 -4.90 -23.28 -5.47
C SER A 133 -5.32 -23.62 -4.04
N ILE A 134 -4.91 -24.80 -3.54
CA ILE A 134 -5.47 -25.38 -2.30
C ILE A 134 -4.46 -25.44 -1.16
N ARG A 135 -3.18 -25.74 -1.44
CA ARG A 135 -2.19 -26.05 -0.41
C ARG A 135 -1.42 -24.85 0.13
N PRO A 136 -0.90 -23.92 -0.69
CA PRO A 136 -0.14 -22.80 -0.16
C PRO A 136 -1.07 -21.78 0.48
N TYR A 137 -0.75 -21.46 1.74
CA TYR A 137 -1.36 -20.36 2.48
C TYR A 137 -0.30 -19.32 2.80
N ILE A 138 -0.72 -18.06 2.81
CA ILE A 138 0.10 -16.94 3.25
C ILE A 138 -0.56 -16.36 4.49
N ARG A 139 0.26 -16.15 5.52
CA ARG A 139 -0.16 -15.42 6.72
C ARG A 139 -0.46 -13.98 6.36
N VAL A 140 -1.69 -13.55 6.61
CA VAL A 140 -2.16 -12.18 6.48
C VAL A 140 -2.33 -11.60 7.88
N VAL A 141 -1.63 -10.50 8.15
CA VAL A 141 -1.78 -9.73 9.40
C VAL A 141 -2.47 -8.42 9.07
N THR A 142 -3.66 -8.22 9.59
CA THR A 142 -4.48 -7.05 9.31
C THR A 142 -4.54 -6.12 10.51
N LEU A 143 -4.15 -4.87 10.32
CA LEU A 143 -4.41 -3.78 11.25
C LEU A 143 -5.86 -3.35 11.06
N LEU A 144 -6.70 -3.63 12.06
CA LEU A 144 -8.12 -3.33 11.96
C LEU A 144 -8.38 -1.83 12.00
N LYS A 145 -9.54 -1.41 11.49
CA LYS A 145 -9.96 -0.01 11.37
C LYS A 145 -9.86 0.79 12.68
N GLN A 146 -9.97 0.12 13.84
CA GLN A 146 -9.88 0.74 15.17
C GLN A 146 -8.47 1.23 15.52
N THR A 147 -7.44 0.79 14.79
CA THR A 147 -6.06 1.26 14.97
C THR A 147 -5.93 2.69 14.49
N SER A 148 -5.35 3.59 15.30
CA SER A 148 -5.22 5.01 14.95
C SER A 148 -4.36 5.22 13.68
N PRO A 149 -4.62 6.28 12.89
CA PRO A 149 -3.82 6.58 11.68
C PRO A 149 -2.32 6.74 11.96
N GLU A 150 -1.94 7.33 13.09
CA GLU A 150 -0.54 7.51 13.51
C GLU A 150 0.12 6.18 13.81
N LEU A 151 -0.61 5.25 14.41
CA LEU A 151 -0.08 3.93 14.72
C LEU A 151 0.02 3.07 13.46
N LYS A 152 -0.94 3.19 12.53
CA LYS A 152 -0.78 2.65 11.18
C LYS A 152 0.50 3.21 10.55
N TYR A 153 0.71 4.53 10.52
CA TYR A 153 1.95 5.17 10.02
C TYR A 153 3.21 4.54 10.62
N GLU A 154 3.24 4.38 11.95
CA GLU A 154 4.39 3.83 12.65
C GLU A 154 4.66 2.37 12.27
N VAL A 155 3.61 1.54 12.17
CA VAL A 155 3.73 0.15 11.72
C VAL A 155 4.20 0.08 10.26
N PHE A 156 3.64 0.91 9.38
CA PHE A 156 4.09 1.05 7.99
C PHE A 156 5.59 1.36 7.93
N THR A 157 6.03 2.35 8.72
CA THR A 157 7.43 2.79 8.76
C THR A 157 8.33 1.66 9.27
N ARG A 158 7.97 1.01 10.39
CA ARG A 158 8.77 -0.06 11.01
C ARG A 158 8.90 -1.30 10.14
N LEU A 159 7.81 -1.76 9.52
CA LEU A 159 7.85 -2.93 8.63
C LEU A 159 8.73 -2.68 7.40
N ASN A 160 8.73 -1.46 6.87
CA ASN A 160 9.55 -1.08 5.73
C ASN A 160 10.98 -0.63 6.10
N SER A 161 11.30 -0.49 7.40
CA SER A 161 12.61 -0.04 7.88
C SER A 161 13.73 -1.06 7.66
N GLY A 162 13.39 -2.36 7.58
CA GLY A 162 14.36 -3.43 7.31
C GLY A 162 14.72 -3.61 5.83
N GLY A 163 14.01 -2.92 4.92
CA GLY A 163 14.24 -2.93 3.48
C GLY A 163 14.54 -1.53 2.93
N GLU A 164 14.16 -1.25 1.68
CA GLU A 164 14.23 0.11 1.14
C GLU A 164 13.07 0.94 1.72
N PRO A 165 13.34 1.93 2.58
CA PRO A 165 12.32 2.64 3.33
C PRO A 165 11.32 3.32 2.39
N LEU A 166 10.04 3.33 2.78
CA LEU A 166 9.03 4.11 2.08
C LEU A 166 9.30 5.60 2.27
N LEU A 167 9.09 6.36 1.20
CA LEU A 167 9.19 7.82 1.25
C LEU A 167 7.98 8.39 1.99
N ALA A 168 8.16 9.56 2.62
CA ALA A 168 7.09 10.20 3.40
C ALA A 168 5.81 10.41 2.55
N GLN A 169 5.95 10.78 1.28
CA GLN A 169 4.81 10.92 0.37
C GLN A 169 4.14 9.58 0.05
N GLU A 170 4.92 8.49 -0.12
CA GLU A 170 4.36 7.15 -0.31
C GLU A 170 3.55 6.69 0.90
N ILE A 171 3.93 7.11 2.10
CA ILE A 171 3.20 6.80 3.33
C ILE A 171 1.91 7.64 3.42
N ARG A 172 1.96 8.95 3.14
CA ARG A 172 0.75 9.81 3.11
C ARG A 172 -0.30 9.28 2.15
N ASN A 173 0.15 8.95 0.95
CA ASN A 173 -0.66 8.38 -0.10
C ASN A 173 -1.39 7.10 0.36
N ALA A 174 -0.74 6.27 1.18
CA ALA A 174 -1.33 5.06 1.70
C ALA A 174 -2.32 5.30 2.85
N LEU A 175 -2.04 6.27 3.72
CA LEU A 175 -2.84 6.55 4.91
C LEU A 175 -4.06 7.43 4.65
N TYR A 176 -3.92 8.40 3.74
CA TYR A 176 -4.92 9.43 3.47
C TYR A 176 -5.58 9.22 2.11
N ARG A 177 -6.12 8.02 1.90
CA ARG A 177 -6.81 7.66 0.65
C ARG A 177 -8.11 8.44 0.50
N GLY A 178 -8.50 8.64 -0.76
CA GLY A 178 -9.75 9.29 -1.13
C GLY A 178 -9.54 10.33 -2.23
N LYS A 179 -10.64 11.01 -2.57
CA LYS A 179 -10.72 11.88 -3.73
C LYS A 179 -9.64 12.96 -3.73
N LEU A 180 -9.37 13.59 -2.59
CA LEU A 180 -8.28 14.59 -2.49
C LEU A 180 -6.92 14.00 -2.92
N ASN A 181 -6.56 12.82 -2.42
CA ASN A 181 -5.28 12.20 -2.76
C ASN A 181 -5.23 11.86 -4.25
N ASP A 182 -6.31 11.30 -4.80
CA ASP A 182 -6.45 11.00 -6.22
C ASP A 182 -6.28 12.25 -7.10
N ASP A 183 -6.92 13.35 -6.71
CA ASP A 183 -6.82 14.64 -7.41
C ASP A 183 -5.39 15.20 -7.37
N ILE A 184 -4.68 15.06 -6.24
CA ILE A 184 -3.28 15.50 -6.10
C ILE A 184 -2.38 14.73 -7.06
N ILE A 185 -2.54 13.41 -7.15
CA ILE A 185 -1.73 12.57 -8.05
C ILE A 185 -2.08 12.85 -9.51
N ALA A 186 -3.36 13.01 -9.83
CA ALA A 186 -3.79 13.38 -11.17
C ALA A 186 -3.17 14.73 -11.59
N SER A 187 -3.16 15.69 -10.66
CA SER A 187 -2.56 17.02 -10.88
C SER A 187 -1.04 16.97 -11.03
N SER A 188 -0.35 16.02 -10.40
CA SER A 188 1.10 15.86 -10.55
C SER A 188 1.52 15.48 -11.98
N GLY A 189 0.60 14.87 -12.74
CA GLY A 189 0.77 14.52 -14.15
C GLY A 189 0.71 15.71 -15.13
N ALA A 190 0.54 16.95 -14.66
CA ALA A 190 0.47 18.11 -15.54
C ALA A 190 1.75 18.26 -16.39
N PRO A 191 1.63 18.51 -17.72
CA PRO A 191 2.79 18.62 -18.62
C PRO A 191 3.80 19.68 -18.16
N PHE A 192 3.30 20.80 -17.63
CA PHE A 192 4.14 21.86 -17.08
C PHE A 192 5.02 21.34 -15.94
N LEU A 193 4.45 20.65 -14.96
CA LEU A 193 5.19 20.13 -13.82
C LEU A 193 6.20 19.06 -14.25
N SER A 194 5.78 18.16 -15.15
CA SER A 194 6.66 17.13 -15.73
C SER A 194 7.87 17.75 -16.44
N GLN A 195 7.66 18.83 -17.20
CA GLN A 195 8.73 19.57 -17.88
C GLN A 195 9.69 20.23 -16.87
N GLN A 196 9.16 20.92 -15.85
CA GLN A 196 10.00 21.60 -14.85
C GLN A 196 10.81 20.60 -14.01
N LEU A 197 10.24 19.44 -13.71
CA LEU A 197 10.90 18.36 -12.97
C LEU A 197 11.76 17.44 -13.85
N LYS A 198 11.82 17.70 -15.17
CA LYS A 198 12.56 16.89 -16.16
C LYS A 198 12.15 15.41 -16.16
N ILE A 199 10.86 15.14 -15.95
CA ILE A 199 10.27 13.80 -15.99
C ILE A 199 9.91 13.50 -17.45
N ASN A 200 10.80 12.82 -18.17
CA ASN A 200 10.56 12.42 -19.56
C ASN A 200 10.03 10.98 -19.65
N THR A 201 10.41 10.13 -18.71
CA THR A 201 9.98 8.73 -18.61
C THR A 201 9.50 8.40 -17.19
N LYS A 202 9.10 7.14 -16.97
CA LYS A 202 8.63 6.68 -15.66
C LYS A 202 9.77 6.30 -14.69
N LYS A 203 11.03 6.50 -15.07
CA LYS A 203 12.24 6.02 -14.37
C LYS A 203 12.98 7.12 -13.60
N GLU A 204 12.68 8.37 -13.88
CA GLU A 204 13.37 9.54 -13.33
C GLU A 204 13.12 9.67 -11.83
N THR A 205 14.14 10.09 -11.08
CA THR A 205 14.11 10.20 -9.62
C THR A 205 12.95 11.06 -9.13
N ALA A 206 12.69 12.22 -9.74
CA ALA A 206 11.59 13.10 -9.33
C ALA A 206 10.23 12.38 -9.36
N TYR A 207 10.02 11.53 -10.37
CA TYR A 207 8.83 10.72 -10.49
C TYR A 207 8.92 9.53 -9.53
N THR A 208 10.01 8.73 -9.50
CA THR A 208 10.10 7.50 -8.66
C THR A 208 10.07 7.77 -7.16
N THR A 209 10.45 8.98 -6.76
CA THR A 209 10.39 9.46 -5.38
C THR A 209 9.14 10.27 -5.04
N MET A 210 8.20 10.40 -5.98
CA MET A 210 6.95 11.16 -5.81
C MET A 210 7.15 12.64 -5.44
N GLN A 211 8.25 13.25 -5.89
CA GLN A 211 8.48 14.69 -5.71
C GLN A 211 7.43 15.52 -6.46
N ASP A 212 6.96 15.03 -7.61
CA ASP A 212 5.86 15.63 -8.36
C ASP A 212 4.58 15.70 -7.52
N VAL A 213 4.19 14.60 -6.91
CA VAL A 213 3.01 14.51 -6.03
C VAL A 213 3.18 15.38 -4.79
N GLU A 214 4.36 15.31 -4.15
CA GLU A 214 4.65 16.10 -2.95
C GLU A 214 4.62 17.61 -3.22
N LEU A 215 5.08 18.07 -4.39
CA LEU A 215 5.04 19.49 -4.74
C LEU A 215 3.62 20.02 -4.89
N VAL A 216 2.72 19.25 -5.50
CA VAL A 216 1.30 19.60 -5.57
C VAL A 216 0.71 19.68 -4.16
N LEU A 217 0.99 18.70 -3.31
CA LEU A 217 0.51 18.70 -1.93
C LEU A 217 1.06 19.88 -1.12
N ARG A 218 2.34 20.21 -1.25
CA ARG A 218 2.96 21.38 -0.59
C ARG A 218 2.28 22.68 -1.02
N PHE A 219 2.01 22.84 -2.32
CA PHE A 219 1.32 24.01 -2.84
C PHE A 219 -0.07 24.15 -2.21
N LEU A 220 -0.90 23.10 -2.26
CA LEU A 220 -2.26 23.13 -1.70
C LEU A 220 -2.25 23.35 -0.19
N THR A 221 -1.33 22.69 0.52
CA THR A 221 -1.18 22.85 1.98
C THR A 221 -0.87 24.30 2.33
N LEU A 222 0.10 24.91 1.66
CA LEU A 222 0.45 26.31 1.90
C LEU A 222 -0.67 27.26 1.50
N GLU A 223 -1.27 27.08 0.32
CA GLU A 223 -2.38 27.91 -0.14
C GLU A 223 -3.53 27.96 0.88
N SER A 224 -3.84 26.81 1.48
CA SER A 224 -4.92 26.70 2.46
C SER A 224 -4.52 27.08 3.90
N THR A 225 -3.24 27.05 4.27
CA THR A 225 -2.80 27.18 5.68
C THR A 225 -1.67 28.17 5.93
N TRP A 226 -1.26 28.98 4.93
CA TRP A 226 -0.09 29.86 5.05
C TRP A 226 -0.16 30.82 6.25
N GLY A 227 -1.36 31.31 6.62
CA GLY A 227 -1.56 32.23 7.75
C GLY A 227 -1.32 31.61 9.12
N GLU A 228 -1.37 30.28 9.22
CA GLU A 228 -1.15 29.51 10.46
C GLU A 228 0.03 28.53 10.33
N PHE A 229 0.85 28.70 9.28
CA PHE A 229 1.91 27.74 8.97
C PHE A 229 2.97 27.71 10.08
N SER A 230 3.11 26.55 10.71
CA SER A 230 3.98 26.36 11.88
C SER A 230 5.47 26.31 11.57
N GLY A 231 5.86 26.33 10.28
CA GLY A 231 7.23 26.03 9.83
C GLY A 231 7.49 24.54 9.59
N ASP A 232 6.64 23.65 10.10
CA ASP A 232 6.76 22.20 9.90
C ASP A 232 5.89 21.75 8.71
N MET A 233 6.52 21.68 7.53
CA MET A 233 5.85 21.26 6.30
C MET A 233 5.31 19.82 6.40
N ARG A 234 6.06 18.92 7.03
CA ARG A 234 5.68 17.50 7.14
C ARG A 234 4.35 17.38 7.89
N ARG A 235 4.30 17.97 9.09
CA ARG A 235 3.10 17.94 9.93
C ARG A 235 1.93 18.70 9.30
N SER A 236 2.21 19.79 8.59
CA SER A 236 1.17 20.58 7.92
C SER A 236 0.51 19.81 6.79
N MET A 237 1.29 19.08 5.97
CA MET A 237 0.75 18.22 4.91
C MET A 237 -0.05 17.04 5.49
N ASP A 238 0.45 16.39 6.55
CA ASP A 238 -0.25 15.28 7.20
C ASP A 238 -1.63 15.73 7.71
N LYS A 239 -1.69 16.88 8.40
CA LYS A 239 -2.95 17.49 8.88
C LYS A 239 -3.86 17.95 7.75
N PHE A 240 -3.32 18.53 6.69
CA PHE A 240 -4.10 18.98 5.54
C PHE A 240 -4.85 17.80 4.90
N MET A 241 -4.14 16.69 4.70
CA MET A 241 -4.72 15.46 4.17
C MET A 241 -5.76 14.88 5.13
N GLU A 242 -5.44 14.75 6.41
CA GLU A 242 -6.36 14.23 7.45
C GLU A 242 -7.68 15.02 7.51
N ASN A 243 -7.61 16.34 7.60
CA ASN A 243 -8.78 17.22 7.74
C ASN A 243 -9.72 17.15 6.53
N LYS A 244 -9.18 16.88 5.33
CA LYS A 244 -9.94 16.88 4.08
C LYS A 244 -10.46 15.50 3.71
N VAL A 245 -9.80 14.42 4.14
CA VAL A 245 -10.35 13.05 4.07
C VAL A 245 -11.65 12.94 4.88
N GLY A 246 -11.75 13.63 6.02
CA GLY A 246 -13.00 13.70 6.81
C GLY A 246 -14.16 14.44 6.13
N ILE A 247 -13.87 15.33 5.17
CA ILE A 247 -14.90 16.10 4.45
C ILE A 247 -15.50 15.29 3.29
N ASP A 248 -14.70 14.46 2.61
CA ASP A 248 -15.21 13.61 1.53
C ASP A 248 -16.09 12.45 2.04
N GLN A 249 -15.83 11.92 3.24
CA GLN A 249 -16.73 10.94 3.86
C GLN A 249 -18.08 11.54 4.29
N CYS A 250 -18.17 12.86 4.52
CA CYS A 250 -19.43 13.54 4.84
C CYS A 250 -20.22 14.02 3.61
N LYS A 251 -19.67 13.97 2.39
CA LYS A 251 -20.35 14.46 1.17
C LYS A 251 -20.97 13.37 0.29
N LYS A 252 -21.51 12.31 0.90
CA LYS A 252 -22.56 11.48 0.26
C LYS A 252 -23.97 12.10 0.35
N THR A 253 -24.10 13.35 0.78
CA THR A 253 -25.35 14.10 0.66
C THR A 253 -25.12 15.47 0.03
N SER A 254 -25.97 15.77 -0.95
CA SER A 254 -26.18 17.04 -1.67
C SER A 254 -25.30 17.33 -2.91
N ASN A 255 -25.98 17.21 -4.06
CA ASN A 255 -25.67 17.84 -5.34
C ASN A 255 -25.39 19.35 -5.19
N HIS A 256 -24.23 19.82 -5.65
CA HIS A 256 -24.11 21.15 -6.27
C HIS A 256 -22.78 21.31 -7.01
N PHE A 257 -22.82 21.12 -8.32
CA PHE A 257 -21.95 21.85 -9.25
C PHE A 257 -22.87 22.55 -10.26
N PRO A 258 -22.92 23.88 -10.29
CA PRO A 258 -23.57 24.59 -11.38
C PRO A 258 -22.68 24.49 -12.62
N THR A 259 -23.21 23.88 -13.67
CA THR A 259 -22.64 23.97 -15.02
C THR A 259 -22.92 25.38 -15.56
N SER A 260 -21.87 26.15 -15.82
CA SER A 260 -21.97 27.37 -16.62
C SER A 260 -21.67 27.05 -18.08
N LYS A 261 -22.58 27.53 -18.93
CA LYS A 261 -22.45 27.65 -20.39
C LYS A 261 -21.31 28.58 -20.78
#